data_AF-A0A953EDK3-F1
#
_entry.id   AF-A0A953EDK3-F1
#
_cell.length_a   1.000
_cell.length_b   1.000
_cell.length_c   1.000
_cell.angle_alpha   90.00
_cell.angle_beta   90.00
_cell.angle_gamma   90.00
#
_symmetry.space_group_name_H-M   'P 1'
#
loop_
_entity.id
_entity.type
_entity.pdbx_description
1 polymer ?
#
loop_
_entity_poly.entity_id
_entity_poly.type
_entity_poly.pdbx_seq_one_letter_code
_entity_poly.pdbx_strand_id
1 'polypeptide(L)'
;GPKLFPPSGPARIAALRRQALGTGYCGMLVLWRGERAQEAPSAAILEGFARKHAAVLAALEAEAPALAATPFGIGHIAIGCALSYLDFRFAALGWRAGCPRLAEWHAGFCARPSVRATEHVDA
;
A
#
# COMPACT_ATOMS: atom_id res chain seq x y z
N GLY A 1 -3.07 -12.52 21.71
CA GLY A 1 -2.09 -11.79 20.89
C GLY A 1 -2.38 -10.29 20.90
N PRO A 2 -1.46 -9.45 20.40
CA PRO A 2 -1.65 -8.00 20.28
C PRO A 2 -2.91 -7.64 19.49
N LYS A 3 -3.60 -6.55 19.85
CA LYS A 3 -4.79 -6.08 19.13
C LYS A 3 -4.38 -5.31 17.87
N LEU A 4 -4.99 -5.64 16.73
CA LEU A 4 -4.72 -4.95 15.46
C LEU A 4 -5.23 -3.49 15.46
N PHE A 5 -6.26 -3.22 16.26
CA PHE A 5 -6.83 -1.89 16.46
C PHE A 5 -6.49 -1.42 17.87
N PRO A 6 -5.69 -0.36 18.04
CA PRO A 6 -5.54 0.29 19.33
C PRO A 6 -6.92 0.74 19.85
N PRO A 7 -7.17 0.63 21.17
CA PRO A 7 -8.51 0.84 21.73
C PRO A 7 -8.98 2.30 21.62
N SER A 8 -8.08 3.28 21.80
CA SER A 8 -8.41 4.71 21.79
C SER A 8 -7.18 5.59 21.59
N GLY A 9 -7.38 6.91 21.55
CA GLY A 9 -6.32 7.92 21.60
C GLY A 9 -5.50 8.07 20.32
N PRO A 10 -4.36 8.77 20.40
CA PRO A 10 -3.52 9.08 19.24
C PRO A 10 -3.05 7.85 18.45
N ALA A 11 -2.74 6.75 19.15
CA ALA A 11 -2.34 5.50 18.50
C ALA A 11 -3.47 4.91 17.63
N ARG A 12 -4.73 5.00 18.08
CA ARG A 12 -5.88 4.56 17.28
C ARG A 12 -6.06 5.44 16.05
N ILE A 13 -5.96 6.76 16.22
CA ILE A 13 -6.08 7.72 15.10
C ILE A 13 -4.99 7.45 14.06
N ALA A 14 -3.73 7.26 14.50
CA ALA A 14 -2.62 6.95 13.60
C ALA A 14 -2.85 5.64 12.84
N ALA A 15 -3.31 4.59 13.52
CA ALA A 15 -3.62 3.31 12.89
C ALA A 15 -4.76 3.42 11.87
N LEU A 16 -5.83 4.15 12.19
CA LEU A 16 -6.98 4.35 11.29
C LEU A 16 -6.62 5.24 10.09
N ARG A 17 -5.78 6.27 10.28
CA ARG A 17 -5.27 7.10 9.17
C ARG A 17 -4.47 6.26 8.18
N ARG A 18 -3.58 5.40 8.68
CA ARG A 18 -2.81 4.46 7.86
C ARG A 18 -3.70 3.44 7.15
N GLN A 19 -4.71 2.92 7.86
CA GLN A 19 -5.71 2.03 7.26
C GLN A 19 -6.45 2.73 6.11
N ALA A 20 -6.94 3.95 6.32
CA ALA A 20 -7.64 4.72 5.31
C ALA A 20 -6.76 4.98 4.07
N LEU A 21 -5.48 5.34 4.29
CA LEU A 21 -4.52 5.53 3.20
C LEU A 21 -4.30 4.23 2.41
N GLY A 22 -4.03 3.10 3.08
CA GLY A 22 -3.81 1.81 2.43
C GLY A 22 -5.02 1.32 1.66
N THR A 23 -6.22 1.35 2.27
CA THR A 23 -7.47 0.94 1.61
C THR A 23 -7.80 1.85 0.44
N GLY A 24 -7.71 3.17 0.61
CA GLY A 24 -7.98 4.14 -0.46
C GLY A 24 -7.01 3.98 -1.63
N TYR A 25 -5.74 3.72 -1.33
CA TYR A 25 -4.74 3.47 -2.36
C TYR A 25 -4.99 2.16 -3.11
N CYS A 26 -5.32 1.08 -2.41
CA CYS A 26 -5.69 -0.19 -3.06
C CYS A 26 -6.93 -0.01 -3.97
N GLY A 27 -7.98 0.67 -3.48
CA GLY A 27 -9.16 0.98 -4.29
C GLY A 27 -8.83 1.82 -5.52
N MET A 28 -7.96 2.81 -5.37
CA MET A 28 -7.47 3.60 -6.50
C MET A 28 -6.70 2.76 -7.52
N LEU A 29 -5.84 1.82 -7.07
CA LEU A 29 -5.10 0.92 -7.98
C LEU A 29 -6.05 0.02 -8.78
N VAL A 30 -7.13 -0.46 -8.17
CA VAL A 30 -8.18 -1.23 -8.87
C VAL A 30 -8.83 -0.39 -9.97
N LEU A 31 -9.21 0.85 -9.66
CA LEU A 31 -9.80 1.77 -10.65
C LEU A 31 -8.81 2.13 -11.76
N TRP A 32 -7.55 2.38 -11.41
CA TRP A 32 -6.52 2.70 -12.39
C TRP A 32 -6.26 1.52 -13.33
N ARG A 33 -6.23 0.29 -12.81
CA ARG A 33 -6.14 -0.91 -13.65
C ARG A 33 -7.34 -1.01 -14.60
N GLY A 34 -8.55 -0.73 -14.10
CA GLY A 34 -9.76 -0.71 -14.91
C GLY A 34 -9.67 0.29 -16.06
N GLU A 35 -9.23 1.52 -15.78
CA GLU A 35 -9.04 2.56 -16.81
C GLU A 35 -8.02 2.13 -17.87
N ARG A 36 -6.87 1.57 -17.45
CA ARG A 36 -5.80 1.12 -18.38
C ARG A 36 -6.23 -0.02 -19.30
N ALA A 37 -7.30 -0.74 -18.95
CA ALA A 37 -7.80 -1.87 -19.72
C ALA A 37 -8.94 -1.48 -20.69
N GLN A 38 -9.39 -0.23 -20.68
CA GLN A 38 -10.39 0.27 -21.62
C GLN A 38 -9.84 0.28 -23.05
N GLU A 39 -10.71 0.08 -24.04
CA GLU A 39 -10.35 0.22 -25.47
C GLU A 39 -9.91 1.66 -25.80
N ALA A 40 -10.55 2.64 -25.18
CA ALA A 40 -10.27 4.07 -25.33
C ALA A 40 -10.09 4.72 -23.94
N PRO A 41 -8.92 4.56 -23.30
CA PRO A 41 -8.66 5.10 -21.97
C PRO A 41 -8.54 6.63 -22.00
N SER A 42 -9.01 7.30 -20.95
CA SER A 42 -8.89 8.73 -20.78
C SER A 42 -7.51 9.11 -20.27
N ALA A 43 -6.75 9.84 -21.09
CA ALA A 43 -5.42 10.34 -20.72
C ALA A 43 -5.44 11.17 -19.42
N ALA A 44 -6.46 12.02 -19.22
CA ALA A 44 -6.61 12.84 -18.03
C ALA A 44 -6.83 12.02 -16.76
N ILE A 45 -7.61 10.94 -16.85
CA ILE A 45 -7.85 10.03 -15.72
C ILE A 45 -6.58 9.25 -15.39
N LEU A 46 -5.90 8.72 -16.41
CA LEU A 46 -4.63 8.01 -16.25
C LEU A 46 -3.57 8.89 -15.59
N GLU A 47 -3.43 10.14 -16.03
CA GLU A 47 -2.51 11.11 -15.43
C GLU A 47 -2.90 11.42 -13.97
N GLY A 48 -4.20 11.58 -13.71
CA GLY A 48 -4.73 11.78 -12.36
C GLY A 48 -4.35 10.64 -11.41
N PHE A 49 -4.47 9.40 -11.85
CA PHE A 49 -4.06 8.23 -11.07
C PHE A 49 -2.54 8.16 -10.89
N ALA A 50 -1.76 8.43 -11.94
CA ALA A 50 -0.30 8.45 -11.85
C ALA A 50 0.19 9.48 -10.82
N ARG A 51 -0.41 10.67 -10.81
CA ARG A 51 -0.08 11.74 -9.85
C ARG A 51 -0.44 11.34 -8.41
N LYS A 52 -1.61 10.74 -8.19
CA LYS A 52 -2.03 10.26 -6.87
C LYS A 52 -1.14 9.12 -6.39
N HIS A 53 -0.79 8.18 -7.27
CA HIS A 53 0.16 7.10 -6.99
C HIS A 53 1.51 7.64 -6.51
N ALA A 54 2.10 8.58 -7.25
CA ALA A 54 3.36 9.21 -6.86
C ALA A 54 3.26 9.92 -5.49
N ALA A 55 2.16 10.64 -5.24
CA ALA A 55 1.93 11.32 -3.96
C ALA A 55 1.79 10.33 -2.78
N VAL A 56 1.08 9.22 -2.98
CA VAL A 56 0.93 8.18 -1.96
C VAL A 56 2.26 7.51 -1.66
N LEU A 57 3.04 7.16 -2.68
CA LEU A 57 4.36 6.56 -2.50
C LEU A 57 5.32 7.50 -1.76
N ALA A 58 5.34 8.78 -2.13
CA ALA A 58 6.16 9.79 -1.41
C ALA A 58 5.76 9.92 0.07
N ALA A 59 4.45 9.92 0.35
CA ALA A 59 3.95 9.97 1.73
C ALA A 59 4.32 8.70 2.53
N LEU A 60 4.18 7.52 1.93
CA LEU A 60 4.52 6.24 2.57
C LEU A 60 6.03 6.07 2.76
N GLU A 61 6.85 6.51 1.80
CA GLU A 61 8.31 6.53 1.93
C GLU A 61 8.77 7.40 3.10
N ALA A 62 8.15 8.57 3.29
CA ALA A 62 8.41 9.42 4.45
C ALA A 62 7.95 8.77 5.76
N GLU A 63 6.86 8.00 5.73
CA GLU A 63 6.28 7.36 6.92
C GLU A 63 6.89 5.99 7.27
N ALA A 64 7.64 5.37 6.36
CA ALA A 64 8.20 4.02 6.53
C ALA A 64 8.96 3.81 7.86
N PRO A 65 9.82 4.73 8.33
CA PRO A 65 10.48 4.57 9.64
C PRO A 65 9.47 4.53 10.81
N ALA A 66 8.42 5.35 10.76
CA ALA A 66 7.39 5.37 11.79
C ALA A 66 6.50 4.11 11.73
N LEU A 67 6.28 3.55 10.54
CA LEU A 67 5.62 2.25 10.37
C LEU A 67 6.46 1.13 11.00
N ALA A 68 7.78 1.11 10.76
CA ALA A 68 8.69 0.12 11.33
C ALA A 68 8.77 0.19 12.86
N ALA A 69 8.70 1.39 13.44
CA ALA A 69 8.74 1.60 14.89
C ALA A 69 7.40 1.36 15.62
N THR A 70 6.28 1.19 14.88
CA THR A 70 4.95 0.97 15.48
C THR A 70 4.63 -0.53 15.56
N PRO A 71 4.01 -1.04 16.64
CA PRO A 71 3.49 -2.39 16.69
C PRO A 71 2.58 -2.73 15.51
N PHE A 72 2.70 -3.95 15.00
CA PHE A 72 1.92 -4.43 13.86
C PHE A 72 0.41 -4.30 14.13
N GLY A 73 -0.30 -3.61 13.23
CA GLY A 73 -1.73 -3.37 13.36
C GLY A 73 -2.43 -3.15 12.02
N ILE A 74 -3.66 -2.65 12.06
CA ILE A 74 -4.52 -2.53 10.89
C ILE A 74 -3.93 -1.64 9.78
N GLY A 75 -3.19 -0.60 10.16
CA GLY A 75 -2.49 0.27 9.21
C GLY A 75 -1.44 -0.48 8.39
N HIS A 76 -0.65 -1.33 9.04
CA HIS A 76 0.36 -2.16 8.37
C HIS A 76 -0.28 -3.13 7.38
N ILE A 77 -1.39 -3.77 7.77
CA ILE A 77 -2.12 -4.70 6.91
C ILE A 77 -2.62 -3.98 5.65
N ALA A 78 -3.32 -2.85 5.81
CA ALA A 78 -3.90 -2.13 4.69
C ALA A 78 -2.82 -1.63 3.70
N ILE A 79 -1.73 -1.05 4.22
CA ILE A 79 -0.63 -0.53 3.39
C ILE A 79 0.12 -1.69 2.72
N GLY A 80 0.46 -2.74 3.48
CA GLY A 80 1.17 -3.90 2.97
C GLY A 80 0.40 -4.61 1.85
N CYS A 81 -0.91 -4.82 2.04
CA CYS A 81 -1.78 -5.36 1.00
C CYS A 81 -1.83 -4.47 -0.25
N ALA A 82 -1.92 -3.14 -0.10
CA ALA A 82 -1.93 -2.23 -1.24
C ALA A 82 -0.62 -2.26 -2.03
N LEU A 83 0.54 -2.34 -1.35
CA LEU A 83 1.85 -2.47 -2.00
C LEU A 83 2.03 -3.84 -2.66
N SER A 84 1.56 -4.93 -2.04
CA SER A 84 1.59 -6.25 -2.68
C SER A 84 0.67 -6.30 -3.91
N TYR A 85 -0.47 -5.60 -3.89
CA TYR A 85 -1.33 -5.46 -5.07
C TYR A 85 -0.68 -4.63 -6.18
N LEU A 86 0.05 -3.57 -5.80
CA LEU A 86 0.85 -2.78 -6.72
C LEU A 86 1.92 -3.63 -7.40
N ASP A 87 2.64 -4.48 -6.66
CA ASP A 87 3.60 -5.43 -7.24
C ASP A 87 2.93 -6.37 -8.23
N PHE A 88 1.79 -6.94 -7.86
CA PHE A 88 1.10 -7.91 -8.69
C PHE A 88 0.55 -7.29 -9.99
N ARG A 89 -0.09 -6.11 -9.92
CA ARG A 89 -0.81 -5.52 -11.08
C ARG A 89 -0.03 -4.45 -11.83
N PHE A 90 1.04 -3.93 -11.24
CA PHE A 90 1.80 -2.81 -11.78
C PHE A 90 3.32 -3.01 -11.62
N ALA A 91 3.81 -4.25 -11.66
CA ALA A 91 5.24 -4.59 -11.55
C ALA A 91 6.16 -3.70 -12.42
N ALA A 92 5.71 -3.39 -13.64
CA ALA A 92 6.44 -2.55 -14.59
C ALA A 92 6.72 -1.12 -14.11
N LEU A 93 6.00 -0.61 -13.09
CA LEU A 93 6.25 0.72 -12.53
C LEU A 93 7.49 0.77 -11.62
N GLY A 94 8.02 -0.38 -11.16
CA GLY A 94 9.30 -0.43 -10.45
C GLY A 94 9.37 0.45 -9.18
N TRP A 95 8.26 0.61 -8.46
CA TRP A 95 8.09 1.63 -7.41
C TRP A 95 9.19 1.64 -6.33
N ARG A 96 9.81 0.48 -6.05
CA ARG A 96 10.87 0.34 -5.03
C ARG A 96 12.08 1.24 -5.31
N ALA A 97 12.40 1.50 -6.56
CA ALA A 97 13.56 2.32 -6.93
C ALA A 97 13.46 3.77 -6.39
N GLY A 98 12.24 4.31 -6.29
CA GLY A 98 11.98 5.64 -5.74
C GLY A 98 11.63 5.65 -4.25
N CYS A 99 11.46 4.49 -3.62
CA CYS A 99 10.98 4.38 -2.24
C CYS A 99 11.74 3.28 -1.46
N PRO A 100 13.06 3.46 -1.22
CA PRO A 100 13.90 2.42 -0.64
C PRO A 100 13.53 2.05 0.80
N ARG A 101 13.15 3.01 1.66
CA ARG A 101 12.77 2.70 3.06
C ARG A 101 11.44 1.96 3.11
N LEU A 102 10.50 2.35 2.24
CA LEU A 102 9.24 1.65 2.10
C LEU A 102 9.42 0.25 1.53
N ALA A 103 10.35 0.07 0.58
CA ALA A 103 10.69 -1.23 0.02
C ALA A 103 11.26 -2.17 1.09
N GLU A 104 12.19 -1.69 1.92
CA GLU A 104 12.73 -2.44 3.05
C GLU A 104 11.63 -2.84 4.05
N TRP A 105 10.78 -1.88 4.43
CA TRP A 105 9.65 -2.15 5.32
C TRP A 105 8.69 -3.19 4.73
N HIS A 106 8.39 -3.09 3.43
CA HIS A 106 7.49 -4.01 2.75
C HIS A 106 8.07 -5.43 2.66
N ALA A 107 9.39 -5.57 2.45
CA ALA A 107 10.06 -6.86 2.53
C ALA A 107 9.87 -7.53 3.91
N GLY A 108 10.00 -6.76 4.99
CA GLY A 108 9.71 -7.23 6.36
C GLY A 108 8.23 -7.59 6.57
N PHE A 109 7.30 -6.85 5.96
CA PHE A 109 5.88 -7.19 5.95
C PHE A 109 5.62 -8.52 5.23
N CYS A 110 6.19 -8.72 4.04
CA CYS A 110 6.06 -9.93 3.24
C CYS A 110 6.63 -11.18 3.93
N ALA A 111 7.68 -11.03 4.74
CA ALA A 111 8.28 -12.15 5.46
C ALA A 111 7.37 -12.76 6.56
N ARG A 112 6.27 -12.09 6.95
CA ARG A 112 5.38 -12.57 8.01
C ARG A 112 4.65 -13.84 7.59
N PRO A 113 4.52 -14.87 8.46
CA PRO A 113 3.84 -16.12 8.11
C PRO A 113 2.42 -15.92 7.57
N SER A 114 1.65 -14.99 8.14
CA SER A 114 0.31 -14.68 7.68
C SER A 114 0.26 -14.09 6.28
N VAL A 115 1.30 -13.34 5.87
CA VAL A 115 1.37 -12.71 4.55
C VAL A 115 1.83 -13.73 3.52
N ARG A 116 2.86 -14.52 3.83
CA ARG A 116 3.33 -15.63 2.99
C ARG A 116 2.22 -16.65 2.69
N ALA A 117 1.39 -16.96 3.69
CA ALA A 117 0.26 -17.87 3.54
C ALA A 117 -0.84 -17.34 2.60
N THR A 118 -0.79 -16.07 2.22
CA THR A 118 -1.77 -15.40 1.34
C THR A 118 -1.09 -14.65 0.20
N GLU A 119 0.12 -15.08 -0.20
CA GLU A 119 0.78 -14.54 -1.38
C GLU A 119 -0.10 -14.76 -2.61
N HIS A 120 -0.02 -13.83 -3.55
CA HIS A 120 -0.70 -14.00 -4.83
C HIS A 120 -0.02 -15.13 -5.59
N VAL A 121 -0.82 -16.04 -6.14
CA VAL A 121 -0.36 -17.12 -7.00
C VAL A 121 -0.82 -16.75 -8.40
N ASP A 122 0.11 -16.67 -9.36
CA ASP A 122 -0.27 -16.61 -10.77
C ASP A 122 -1.01 -17.91 -11.10
N ALA A 123 -2.29 -17.79 -11.46
CA ALA A 123 -3.14 -18.89 -11.87
C ALA A 123 -3.02 -19.13 -13.38
#